data_AF-A0A7H0HG78-F1
#
_entry.id   AF-A0A7H0HG78-F1
#
_cell.length_a   1.000
_cell.length_b   1.000
_cell.length_c   1.000
_cell.angle_alpha   90.00
_cell.angle_beta   90.00
_cell.angle_gamma   90.00
#
_symmetry.space_group_name_H-M   'P 1'
#
loop_
_entity.id
_entity.type
_entity.pdbx_description
1 polymer ?
#
loop_
_entity_poly.entity_id
_entity_poly.type
_entity_poly.pdbx_seq_one_letter_code
_entity_poly.pdbx_strand_id
1 'polypeptide(L)'
;MSSYNAPFEIHVHGQVPLRPGTRFEQLQEALKPLWKYAGARSLADGAASAYEEEPGIKFDTKENMLQMCWTVLGDEDFRQSLDEMCMSLNELAEQGAAIEVTFYDAEFDEEEAPEDEESRDDFVMLFVGPTPAAIMQVQRDLLVQDVVNLMERHFDGSELGGVVAEIDKLFSQRFDALVNSLEIGKPPRGTGGPGAGHGGGGRRPRHLH
;
A
#
# COMPACT_ATOMS: atom_id res chain seq x y z
N MET A 1 -26.00 -7.98 9.32
CA MET A 1 -25.08 -9.14 9.40
C MET A 1 -24.64 -9.18 10.84
N SER A 2 -24.92 -10.30 11.49
CA SER A 2 -24.79 -10.47 12.94
C SER A 2 -23.34 -10.32 13.38
N SER A 3 -23.11 -9.67 14.53
CA SER A 3 -21.81 -9.51 15.22
C SER A 3 -21.25 -10.85 15.72
N TYR A 4 -20.98 -11.78 14.82
CA TYR A 4 -20.36 -13.06 15.13
C TYR A 4 -18.85 -12.90 14.99
N ASN A 5 -18.19 -12.77 16.14
CA ASN A 5 -16.75 -12.69 16.40
C ASN A 5 -15.93 -11.86 15.41
N ALA A 6 -15.56 -10.66 15.83
CA ALA A 6 -14.37 -9.98 15.33
C ALA A 6 -13.20 -10.45 16.22
N PRO A 7 -12.43 -11.48 15.82
CA PRO A 7 -11.35 -12.01 16.65
C PRO A 7 -10.18 -11.02 16.79
N PHE A 8 -10.10 -9.99 15.94
CA PHE A 8 -9.00 -9.05 15.96
C PHE A 8 -9.42 -7.64 16.34
N GLU A 9 -8.58 -7.01 17.15
CA GLU A 9 -8.47 -5.57 17.24
C GLU A 9 -7.37 -5.10 16.28
N ILE A 10 -7.76 -4.30 15.29
CA ILE A 10 -6.89 -3.96 14.17
C ILE A 10 -6.52 -2.48 14.23
N HIS A 11 -5.22 -2.21 14.35
CA HIS A 11 -4.64 -0.87 14.43
C HIS A 11 -4.05 -0.47 13.08
N VAL A 12 -4.49 0.66 12.53
CA VAL A 12 -4.00 1.19 11.25
C VAL A 12 -3.33 2.55 11.47
N HIS A 13 -2.01 2.58 11.31
CA HIS A 13 -1.16 3.73 11.56
C HIS A 13 -0.44 4.18 10.30
N GLY A 14 -0.48 5.47 9.99
CA GLY A 14 0.27 5.98 8.86
C GLY A 14 0.00 7.44 8.53
N GLN A 15 0.91 8.02 7.76
CA GLN A 15 0.76 9.35 7.20
C GLN A 15 1.05 9.29 5.70
N VAL A 16 0.07 9.65 4.89
CA VAL A 16 0.18 9.64 3.43
C VAL A 16 0.12 11.08 2.93
N PRO A 17 1.25 11.64 2.45
CA PRO A 17 1.27 12.93 1.79
C PRO A 17 0.47 12.83 0.49
N LEU A 18 -0.48 13.73 0.33
CA LEU A 18 -1.42 13.75 -0.78
C LEU A 18 -1.07 14.84 -1.77
N ARG A 19 -1.39 14.62 -3.03
CA ARG A 19 -1.19 15.60 -4.08
C ARG A 19 -1.90 16.91 -3.73
N PRO A 20 -1.27 18.08 -3.97
CA PRO A 20 -1.92 19.36 -3.78
C PRO A 20 -3.26 19.44 -4.51
N GLY A 21 -4.30 19.87 -3.79
CA GLY A 21 -5.66 20.00 -4.34
C GLY A 21 -6.49 18.71 -4.33
N THR A 22 -5.99 17.63 -3.71
CA THR A 22 -6.80 16.46 -3.36
C THR A 22 -8.00 16.91 -2.54
N ARG A 23 -9.21 16.47 -2.94
CA ARG A 23 -10.45 16.86 -2.27
C ARG A 23 -10.93 15.76 -1.33
N PHE A 24 -11.74 16.15 -0.34
CA PHE A 24 -12.32 15.21 0.62
C PHE A 24 -13.13 14.09 -0.08
N GLU A 25 -13.85 14.40 -1.17
CA GLU A 25 -14.63 13.39 -1.89
C GLU A 25 -13.77 12.30 -2.52
N GLN A 26 -12.56 12.66 -2.99
CA GLN A 26 -11.62 11.69 -3.55
C GLN A 26 -11.09 10.76 -2.46
N LEU A 27 -10.76 11.32 -1.29
CA LEU A 27 -10.36 10.52 -0.13
C LEU A 27 -11.48 9.64 0.39
N GLN A 28 -12.71 10.15 0.43
CA GLN A 28 -13.87 9.37 0.85
C GLN A 28 -14.08 8.14 -0.04
N GLU A 29 -13.93 8.28 -1.36
CA GLU A 29 -14.00 7.11 -2.25
C GLU A 29 -12.77 6.20 -2.11
N ALA A 30 -11.56 6.74 -1.95
CA ALA A 30 -10.35 5.92 -1.79
C ALA A 30 -10.33 5.11 -0.49
N LEU A 31 -10.89 5.66 0.59
CA LEU A 31 -10.97 5.03 1.91
C LEU A 31 -12.26 4.24 2.14
N LYS A 32 -13.07 4.07 1.08
CA LYS A 32 -14.34 3.34 1.10
C LYS A 32 -14.26 1.91 1.60
N PRO A 33 -13.24 1.10 1.25
CA PRO A 33 -13.11 -0.23 1.83
C PRO A 33 -13.09 -0.18 3.35
N LEU A 34 -12.37 0.77 3.97
CA LEU A 34 -12.25 0.88 5.42
C LEU A 34 -13.55 1.26 6.11
N TRP A 35 -14.15 2.40 5.74
CA TRP A 35 -15.34 2.86 6.44
C TRP A 35 -16.56 1.99 6.15
N LYS A 36 -16.62 1.30 5.01
CA LYS A 36 -17.64 0.28 4.77
C LYS A 36 -17.44 -0.95 5.64
N TYR A 37 -16.19 -1.38 5.80
CA TYR A 37 -15.86 -2.51 6.66
C TYR A 37 -16.32 -2.26 8.10
N ALA A 38 -16.07 -1.05 8.60
CA ALA A 38 -16.58 -0.58 9.90
C ALA A 38 -18.11 -0.40 9.97
N GLY A 39 -18.86 -0.72 8.91
CA GLY A 39 -20.32 -0.60 8.85
C GLY A 39 -20.85 0.84 8.72
N ALA A 40 -19.96 1.81 8.47
CA ALA A 40 -20.33 3.21 8.34
C ALA A 40 -20.86 3.55 6.93
N ARG A 41 -21.52 4.70 6.82
CA ARG A 41 -22.13 5.17 5.54
C ARG A 41 -21.29 6.17 4.78
N SER A 42 -20.25 6.71 5.42
CA SER A 42 -19.36 7.73 4.87
C SER A 42 -18.03 7.73 5.64
N LEU A 43 -17.02 8.41 5.09
CA LEU A 43 -15.74 8.56 5.79
C LEU A 43 -15.92 9.35 7.10
N ALA A 44 -16.74 10.40 7.11
CA ALA A 44 -16.98 11.19 8.32
C ALA A 44 -17.64 10.38 9.46
N ASP A 45 -18.43 9.36 9.11
CA ASP A 45 -19.12 8.47 10.03
C ASP A 45 -18.21 7.33 10.52
N GLY A 46 -17.33 6.81 9.65
CA GLY A 46 -16.43 5.69 9.95
C GLY A 46 -15.00 6.07 10.32
N ALA A 47 -14.66 7.36 10.38
CA ALA A 47 -13.31 7.83 10.68
C ALA A 47 -12.96 7.79 12.16
N ALA A 48 -13.95 7.74 13.06
CA ALA A 48 -13.70 7.61 14.49
C ALA A 48 -13.06 6.25 14.79
N SER A 49 -12.06 6.24 15.67
CA SER A 49 -11.46 5.01 16.16
C SER A 49 -12.35 4.33 17.20
N ALA A 50 -12.14 3.03 17.44
CA ALA A 50 -12.72 2.30 18.57
C ALA A 50 -12.38 2.94 19.93
N TYR A 51 -11.21 3.57 20.03
CA TYR A 51 -10.74 4.28 21.22
C TYR A 51 -10.91 5.80 21.08
N GLU A 52 -11.53 6.46 22.08
CA GLU A 52 -11.89 7.89 22.01
C GLU A 52 -10.67 8.83 22.01
N GLU A 53 -9.57 8.39 22.61
CA GLU A 53 -8.29 9.10 22.67
C GLU A 53 -7.56 9.14 21.33
N GLU A 54 -7.86 8.20 20.43
CA GLU A 54 -7.24 8.12 19.13
C GLU A 54 -7.90 9.12 18.17
N PRO A 55 -7.09 9.86 17.39
CA PRO A 55 -7.64 10.87 16.48
C PRO A 55 -8.43 10.26 15.31
N GLY A 56 -8.29 8.96 15.03
CA GLY A 56 -8.94 8.27 13.92
C GLY A 56 -8.32 8.61 12.57
N ILE A 57 -9.15 8.61 11.53
CA ILE A 57 -8.75 8.97 10.17
C ILE A 57 -9.00 10.48 9.95
N LYS A 58 -7.94 11.23 9.67
CA LYS A 58 -8.01 12.69 9.47
C LYS A 58 -7.42 13.10 8.14
N PHE A 59 -8.10 14.05 7.48
CA PHE A 59 -7.56 14.76 6.33
C PHE A 59 -7.18 16.18 6.71
N ASP A 60 -5.89 16.47 6.77
CA ASP A 60 -5.37 17.82 6.90
C ASP A 60 -5.25 18.47 5.51
N THR A 61 -6.18 19.37 5.22
CA THR A 61 -6.21 20.11 3.95
C THR A 61 -5.11 21.16 3.81
N LYS A 62 -4.52 21.62 4.92
CA LYS A 62 -3.45 22.63 4.89
C LYS A 62 -2.11 21.99 4.53
N GLU A 63 -1.83 20.86 5.17
CA GLU A 63 -0.60 20.09 4.94
C GLU A 63 -0.76 19.07 3.79
N ASN A 64 -1.95 18.97 3.16
CA ASN A 64 -2.32 17.93 2.20
C ASN A 64 -1.94 16.54 2.71
N MET A 65 -2.35 16.20 3.94
CA MET A 65 -1.92 14.97 4.60
C MET A 65 -3.13 14.12 5.01
N LEU A 66 -3.13 12.86 4.63
CA LEU A 66 -3.98 11.85 5.26
C LEU A 66 -3.23 11.27 6.47
N GLN A 67 -3.83 11.37 7.64
CA GLN A 67 -3.32 10.80 8.89
C GLN A 67 -4.26 9.69 9.34
N MET A 68 -3.68 8.54 9.71
CA MET A 68 -4.40 7.40 10.26
C MET A 68 -3.78 7.05 11.61
N CYS A 69 -4.60 7.16 12.64
CA CYS A 69 -4.39 6.49 13.92
C CYS A 69 -5.76 5.95 14.32
N TRP A 70 -6.09 4.79 13.73
CA TRP A 70 -7.44 4.28 13.66
C TRP A 70 -7.49 2.80 14.01
N THR A 71 -8.33 2.48 14.97
CA THR A 71 -8.55 1.12 15.47
C THR A 71 -9.96 0.66 15.15
N VAL A 72 -10.07 -0.58 14.66
CA VAL A 72 -11.35 -1.22 14.31
C VAL A 72 -11.34 -2.68 14.74
N LEU A 73 -12.50 -3.18 15.18
CA LEU A 73 -12.68 -4.62 15.38
C LEU A 73 -12.98 -5.29 14.04
N GLY A 74 -12.29 -6.37 13.74
CA GLY A 74 -12.45 -7.09 12.49
C GLY A 74 -11.97 -8.53 12.52
N ASP A 75 -11.84 -9.09 11.32
CA ASP A 75 -11.40 -10.46 11.05
C ASP A 75 -10.31 -10.43 9.95
N GLU A 76 -9.79 -11.60 9.57
CA GLU A 76 -8.72 -11.73 8.58
C GLU A 76 -9.06 -11.11 7.21
N ASP A 77 -10.35 -11.07 6.87
CA ASP A 77 -10.86 -10.51 5.61
C ASP A 77 -10.63 -9.00 5.47
N PHE A 78 -10.31 -8.29 6.57
CA PHE A 78 -9.91 -6.89 6.53
C PHE A 78 -8.69 -6.65 5.65
N ARG A 79 -7.81 -7.65 5.47
CA ARG A 79 -6.66 -7.58 4.56
C ARG A 79 -7.06 -7.25 3.12
N GLN A 80 -8.21 -7.75 2.65
CA GLN A 80 -8.73 -7.39 1.33
C GLN A 80 -9.10 -5.89 1.26
N SER A 81 -9.68 -5.36 2.33
CA SER A 81 -10.03 -3.93 2.40
C SER A 81 -8.77 -3.05 2.38
N LEU A 82 -7.69 -3.50 3.00
CA LEU A 82 -6.39 -2.83 2.97
C LEU A 82 -5.79 -2.83 1.55
N ASP A 83 -5.84 -3.94 0.83
CA ASP A 83 -5.36 -4.02 -0.56
C ASP A 83 -6.12 -3.04 -1.47
N GLU A 84 -7.45 -3.01 -1.39
CA GLU A 84 -8.30 -2.10 -2.16
C GLU A 84 -8.04 -0.63 -1.83
N MET A 85 -7.84 -0.33 -0.54
CA MET A 85 -7.44 1.00 -0.08
C MET A 85 -6.08 1.41 -0.67
N CYS A 86 -5.07 0.54 -0.57
CA CYS A 86 -3.73 0.82 -1.10
C CYS A 86 -3.75 1.11 -2.61
N MET A 87 -4.50 0.31 -3.38
CA MET A 87 -4.66 0.54 -4.81
C MET A 87 -5.27 1.93 -5.09
N SER A 88 -6.28 2.33 -4.31
CA SER A 88 -6.97 3.60 -4.48
C SER A 88 -6.13 4.80 -4.04
N LEU A 89 -5.33 4.66 -2.98
CA LEU A 89 -4.47 5.72 -2.45
C LEU A 89 -3.29 6.05 -3.36
N ASN A 90 -2.81 5.10 -4.17
CA ASN A 90 -1.67 5.31 -5.07
C ASN A 90 -1.85 6.54 -5.99
N GLU A 91 -3.06 6.76 -6.53
CA GLU A 91 -3.32 7.89 -7.42
C GLU A 91 -3.38 9.24 -6.68
N LEU A 92 -3.74 9.22 -5.39
CA LEU A 92 -3.87 10.42 -4.55
C LEU A 92 -2.56 10.80 -3.86
N ALA A 93 -1.67 9.83 -3.63
CA ALA A 93 -0.38 10.04 -2.99
C ALA A 93 0.53 10.96 -3.83
N GLU A 94 1.20 11.90 -3.15
CA GLU A 94 2.23 12.76 -3.73
C GLU A 94 3.59 12.07 -3.79
N GLN A 95 3.92 11.29 -2.76
CA GLN A 95 5.15 10.52 -2.63
C GLN A 95 4.88 9.14 -2.02
N GLY A 96 5.92 8.31 -1.91
CA GLY A 96 5.83 7.03 -1.21
C GLY A 96 5.54 7.23 0.27
N ALA A 97 4.67 6.39 0.84
CA ALA A 97 4.34 6.38 2.26
C ALA A 97 4.16 4.94 2.75
N ALA A 98 4.49 4.72 4.02
CA ALA A 98 4.22 3.47 4.71
C ALA A 98 2.98 3.60 5.58
N ILE A 99 2.25 2.48 5.68
CA ILE A 99 1.09 2.31 6.55
C ILE A 99 1.35 1.02 7.32
N GLU A 100 1.42 1.13 8.63
CA GLU A 100 1.60 0.03 9.56
C GLU A 100 0.24 -0.48 9.99
N VAL A 101 0.05 -1.79 9.93
CA VAL A 101 -1.18 -2.45 10.38
C VAL A 101 -0.83 -3.57 11.33
N THR A 102 -1.43 -3.55 12.51
CA THR A 102 -1.29 -4.62 13.51
C THR A 102 -2.66 -5.24 13.77
N PHE A 103 -2.72 -6.56 13.74
CA PHE A 103 -3.86 -7.36 14.15
C PHE A 103 -3.52 -7.93 15.53
N TYR A 104 -4.25 -7.52 16.57
CA TYR A 104 -4.14 -8.10 17.90
C TYR A 104 -5.26 -9.11 18.12
N ASP A 105 -4.91 -10.32 18.57
CA ASP A 105 -5.87 -11.37 18.90
C ASP A 105 -6.65 -10.99 20.18
N ALA A 106 -7.87 -10.51 19.98
CA ALA A 106 -8.74 -10.07 21.07
C ALA A 106 -9.31 -11.24 21.90
N GLU A 107 -9.15 -12.48 21.42
CA GLU A 107 -9.62 -13.69 22.10
C GLU A 107 -8.51 -14.40 22.88
N PHE A 108 -7.24 -14.05 22.65
CA PHE A 108 -6.11 -14.67 23.32
C PHE A 108 -5.90 -14.06 24.71
N ASP A 109 -5.91 -14.93 25.73
CA ASP A 109 -5.59 -14.57 27.11
C ASP A 109 -4.33 -15.35 27.54
N GLU A 110 -3.21 -14.65 27.71
CA GLU A 110 -1.92 -15.24 28.08
C GLU A 110 -1.97 -15.97 29.43
N GLU A 111 -2.86 -15.58 30.35
CA GLU A 111 -3.00 -16.23 31.66
C GLU A 111 -3.83 -17.52 31.61
N GLU A 112 -4.76 -17.62 30.65
CA GLU A 112 -5.68 -18.77 30.51
C GLU A 112 -5.27 -19.74 29.39
N ALA A 113 -4.41 -19.31 28.46
CA ALA A 113 -3.99 -20.10 27.32
C ALA A 113 -3.13 -21.33 27.72
N PRO A 114 -3.29 -22.48 27.02
CA PRO A 114 -2.35 -23.60 27.10
C PRO A 114 -0.91 -23.16 26.78
N GLU A 115 0.08 -23.83 27.40
CA GLU A 115 1.51 -23.51 27.18
C GLU A 115 1.97 -23.65 25.71
N ASP A 116 1.23 -24.37 24.87
CA ASP A 116 1.52 -24.58 23.45
C ASP A 116 0.68 -23.72 22.49
N GLU A 117 -0.19 -22.86 23.01
CA GLU A 117 -0.98 -21.91 22.22
C GLU A 117 -0.29 -20.54 22.19
N GLU A 118 -0.12 -19.99 20.99
CA GLU A 118 0.47 -18.66 20.76
C GLU A 118 -0.60 -17.71 20.22
N SER A 119 -0.47 -16.42 20.55
CA SER A 119 -1.36 -15.38 20.01
C SER A 119 -1.32 -15.38 18.48
N ARG A 120 -2.47 -15.15 17.86
CA ARG A 120 -2.60 -14.96 16.40
C ARG A 120 -2.23 -13.55 15.93
N ASP A 121 -1.53 -12.78 16.77
CA ASP A 121 -1.07 -11.43 16.43
C ASP A 121 -0.30 -11.43 15.09
N ASP A 122 -0.56 -10.42 14.26
CA ASP A 122 0.14 -10.24 13.00
C ASP A 122 0.43 -8.76 12.73
N PHE A 123 1.54 -8.50 12.03
CA PHE A 123 1.97 -7.16 11.66
C PHE A 123 2.27 -7.11 10.17
N VAL A 124 1.64 -6.16 9.47
CA VAL A 124 1.84 -5.93 8.05
C VAL A 124 2.22 -4.48 7.80
N MET A 125 3.29 -4.29 7.03
CA MET A 125 3.67 -2.98 6.51
C MET A 125 3.24 -2.85 5.06
N LEU A 126 2.34 -1.91 4.80
CA LEU A 126 1.81 -1.59 3.49
C LEU A 126 2.51 -0.35 2.94
N PHE A 127 2.64 -0.28 1.62
CA PHE A 127 3.28 0.84 0.96
C PHE A 127 2.40 1.36 -0.17
N VAL A 128 2.19 2.68 -0.18
CA VAL A 128 1.43 3.38 -1.21
C VAL A 128 2.28 4.46 -1.84
N GLY A 129 2.03 4.79 -3.10
CA GLY A 129 2.73 5.86 -3.76
C GLY A 129 2.33 6.05 -5.23
N PRO A 130 2.65 7.21 -5.82
CA PRO A 130 2.23 7.57 -7.18
C PRO A 130 2.85 6.69 -8.27
N THR A 131 3.95 6.01 -7.98
CA THR A 131 4.65 5.12 -8.90
C THR A 131 5.33 3.99 -8.12
N PRO A 132 5.64 2.85 -8.77
CA PRO A 132 6.43 1.81 -8.14
C PRO A 132 7.80 2.31 -7.64
N ALA A 133 8.43 3.25 -8.36
CA ALA A 133 9.69 3.84 -7.95
C ALA A 133 9.57 4.59 -6.61
N ALA A 134 8.49 5.36 -6.42
CA ALA A 134 8.24 6.09 -5.18
C ALA A 134 7.99 5.14 -3.99
N ILE A 135 7.29 4.02 -4.22
CA ILE A 135 7.08 2.98 -3.21
C ILE A 135 8.40 2.32 -2.82
N MET A 136 9.23 1.94 -3.80
CA MET A 136 10.54 1.34 -3.54
C MET A 136 11.47 2.29 -2.80
N GLN A 137 11.38 3.60 -3.07
CA GLN A 137 12.17 4.61 -2.38
C GLN A 137 11.84 4.64 -0.88
N VAL A 138 10.56 4.69 -0.49
CA VAL A 138 10.18 4.69 0.94
C VAL A 138 10.52 3.36 1.61
N GLN A 139 10.37 2.22 0.92
CA GLN A 139 10.81 0.91 1.43
C GLN A 139 12.31 0.89 1.72
N ARG A 140 13.12 1.46 0.83
CA ARG A 140 14.56 1.59 1.02
C ARG A 140 14.86 2.48 2.21
N ASP A 141 14.25 3.66 2.26
CA ASP A 141 14.55 4.67 3.27
C ASP A 141 14.23 4.16 4.68
N LEU A 142 13.11 3.45 4.86
CA LEU A 142 12.78 2.79 6.12
C LEU A 142 13.81 1.71 6.49
N LEU A 143 14.16 0.82 5.56
CA LEU A 143 15.15 -0.23 5.86
C LEU A 143 16.52 0.38 6.23
N VAL A 144 16.95 1.41 5.51
CA VAL A 144 18.19 2.13 5.81
C VAL A 144 18.12 2.73 7.21
N GLN A 145 17.03 3.44 7.53
CA GLN A 145 16.82 4.03 8.84
C GLN A 145 16.85 2.98 9.96
N ASP A 146 16.14 1.85 9.80
CA ASP A 146 16.06 0.81 10.82
C ASP A 146 17.41 0.12 11.06
N VAL A 147 18.12 -0.21 9.98
CA VAL A 147 19.44 -0.83 10.07
C VAL A 147 20.45 0.14 10.69
N VAL A 148 20.44 1.41 10.29
CA VAL A 148 21.30 2.44 10.87
C VAL A 148 21.00 2.61 12.35
N ASN A 149 19.74 2.79 12.73
CA ASN A 149 19.32 2.96 14.13
C ASN A 149 19.72 1.76 15.01
N LEU A 150 19.63 0.54 14.47
CA LEU A 150 20.08 -0.66 15.18
C LEU A 150 21.61 -0.66 15.36
N MET A 151 22.36 -0.31 14.32
CA MET A 151 23.82 -0.36 14.32
C MET A 151 24.48 0.80 15.07
N GLU A 152 23.85 1.97 15.13
CA GLU A 152 24.34 3.14 15.89
C GLU A 152 24.40 2.89 17.41
N ARG A 153 23.78 1.82 17.90
CA ARG A 153 23.97 1.35 19.29
C ARG A 153 25.38 0.81 19.54
N HIS A 154 26.12 0.49 18.50
CA HIS A 154 27.42 -0.17 18.56
C HIS A 154 28.53 0.53 17.77
N PHE A 155 28.19 1.35 16.77
CA PHE A 155 29.11 2.03 15.87
C PHE A 155 28.76 3.51 15.73
N ASP A 156 29.69 4.35 15.27
CA ASP A 156 29.37 5.73 14.92
C ASP A 156 28.62 5.77 13.57
N GLY A 157 27.58 6.58 13.44
CA GLY A 157 26.78 6.67 12.22
C GLY A 157 27.60 7.00 10.97
N SER A 158 28.73 7.72 11.10
CA SER A 158 29.63 8.01 10.00
C SER A 158 30.36 6.78 9.44
N GLU A 159 30.47 5.70 10.22
CA GLU A 159 31.07 4.44 9.80
C GLU A 159 30.10 3.56 8.99
N LEU A 160 28.80 3.85 9.06
CA LEU A 160 27.74 3.00 8.49
C LEU A 160 27.49 3.24 7.00
N GLY A 161 28.20 4.17 6.36
CA GLY A 161 28.03 4.47 4.94
C GLY A 161 28.22 3.26 4.02
N GLY A 162 29.10 2.33 4.37
CA GLY A 162 29.29 1.07 3.64
C GLY A 162 28.08 0.14 3.71
N VAL A 163 27.37 0.10 4.84
CA VAL A 163 26.15 -0.69 5.02
C VAL A 163 25.01 -0.12 4.19
N VAL A 164 24.83 1.20 4.24
CA VAL A 164 23.83 1.91 3.43
C VAL A 164 24.08 1.64 1.94
N ALA A 165 25.34 1.71 1.49
CA ALA A 165 25.68 1.44 0.09
C ALA A 165 25.33 0.00 -0.37
N GLU A 166 25.45 -1.01 0.49
CA GLU A 166 25.03 -2.37 0.14
C GLU A 166 23.50 -2.51 0.08
N ILE A 167 22.75 -1.81 0.94
CA ILE A 167 21.29 -1.73 0.84
C ILE A 167 20.88 -1.09 -0.49
N ASP A 168 21.53 0.02 -0.87
CA ASP A 168 21.26 0.76 -2.10
C ASP A 168 21.43 -0.11 -3.33
N LYS A 169 22.48 -0.94 -3.32
CA LYS A 169 22.77 -1.89 -4.39
C LYS A 169 21.66 -2.94 -4.52
N LEU A 170 21.16 -3.49 -3.42
CA LEU A 170 20.05 -4.45 -3.44
C LEU A 170 18.77 -3.82 -4.00
N PHE A 171 18.44 -2.60 -3.59
CA PHE A 171 17.26 -1.89 -4.10
C PHE A 171 17.40 -1.49 -5.58
N SER A 172 18.60 -1.09 -6.00
CA SER A 172 18.89 -0.78 -7.40
C SER A 172 18.69 -2.02 -8.29
N GLN A 173 19.20 -3.19 -7.86
CA GLN A 173 19.00 -4.45 -8.59
C GLN A 173 17.52 -4.84 -8.68
N ARG A 174 16.74 -4.66 -7.61
CA ARG A 174 15.29 -4.89 -7.62
C ARG A 174 14.58 -3.92 -8.57
N PHE A 175 15.00 -2.67 -8.60
CA PHE A 175 14.41 -1.66 -9.47
C PHE A 175 14.65 -1.99 -10.93
N ASP A 176 15.89 -2.35 -11.29
CA ASP A 176 16.25 -2.77 -12.63
C ASP A 176 15.44 -4.00 -13.07
N ALA A 177 15.30 -4.99 -12.19
CA ALA A 177 14.48 -6.17 -12.45
C ALA A 177 13.00 -5.82 -12.72
N LEU A 178 12.45 -4.91 -11.92
CA LEU A 178 11.08 -4.42 -12.06
C LEU A 178 10.87 -3.70 -13.41
N VAL A 179 11.74 -2.74 -13.75
CA VAL A 179 11.67 -2.01 -15.01
C VAL A 179 11.77 -2.96 -16.21
N ASN A 180 12.73 -3.90 -16.18
CA ASN A 180 12.89 -4.89 -17.23
C ASN A 180 11.63 -5.74 -17.42
N SER A 181 10.98 -6.17 -16.33
CA SER A 181 9.73 -6.95 -16.40
C SER A 181 8.57 -6.17 -17.02
N LEU A 182 8.44 -4.87 -16.71
CA LEU A 182 7.42 -4.00 -17.28
C LEU A 182 7.65 -3.71 -18.77
N GLU A 183 8.91 -3.61 -19.19
CA GLU A 183 9.28 -3.44 -20.59
C GLU A 183 9.04 -4.71 -21.42
N ILE A 184 9.29 -5.89 -20.86
CA ILE A 184 8.97 -7.18 -21.48
C ILE A 184 7.46 -7.36 -21.67
N GLY A 185 6.64 -6.80 -20.77
CA GLY A 185 5.18 -6.86 -20.86
C GLY A 185 4.55 -5.92 -21.89
N LYS A 186 5.31 -4.99 -22.51
CA LYS A 186 4.77 -4.09 -23.53
C LYS A 186 4.61 -4.84 -24.87
N PRO A 187 3.38 -4.93 -25.44
CA PRO A 187 3.23 -5.44 -26.80
C PRO A 187 4.04 -4.56 -27.77
N PRO A 188 4.65 -5.15 -28.83
CA PRO A 188 5.54 -4.40 -29.72
C PRO A 188 4.81 -3.17 -30.25
N ARG A 189 5.36 -1.98 -30.03
CA ARG A 189 4.87 -0.76 -30.68
C ARG A 189 5.05 -0.97 -32.18
N GLY A 190 3.94 -1.23 -32.87
CA GLY A 190 3.91 -1.35 -34.32
C GLY A 190 4.54 -0.11 -34.93
N THR A 191 5.65 -0.30 -35.63
CA THR A 191 6.32 0.69 -36.46
C THR A 191 5.41 1.03 -37.64
N GLY A 192 4.49 1.97 -37.44
CA GLY A 192 3.76 2.64 -38.51
C GLY A 192 4.72 3.49 -39.33
N GLY A 193 5.41 2.87 -40.28
CA GLY A 193 6.20 3.57 -41.29
C GLY A 193 5.31 4.10 -42.43
N PRO A 194 5.52 5.35 -42.91
CA PRO A 194 4.80 5.88 -44.06
C PRO A 194 5.46 5.35 -45.35
N GLY A 195 4.84 4.38 -46.00
CA GLY A 195 5.33 3.75 -47.22
C GLY A 195 4.25 3.73 -48.31
N ALA A 196 4.45 4.56 -49.33
CA ALA A 196 3.64 4.63 -50.53
C ALA A 196 3.74 3.36 -51.40
N GLY A 197 2.65 3.02 -52.11
CA GLY A 197 2.75 2.55 -53.49
C GLY A 197 2.38 1.10 -53.83
N HIS A 198 1.31 1.00 -54.63
CA HIS A 198 1.20 0.20 -55.87
C HIS A 198 0.75 -1.28 -55.84
N GLY A 199 -0.20 -1.58 -56.75
CA GLY A 199 -0.56 -2.92 -57.24
C GLY A 199 -1.87 -3.43 -56.63
N GLY A 200 -3.01 -3.48 -57.31
CA GLY A 200 -3.23 -3.83 -58.71
C GLY A 200 -3.70 -5.29 -58.79
N GLY A 201 -5.00 -5.49 -59.06
CA GLY A 201 -5.47 -6.70 -59.71
C GLY A 201 -6.16 -7.75 -58.83
N GLY A 202 -7.48 -7.82 -58.98
CA GLY A 202 -8.05 -9.01 -59.62
C GLY A 202 -8.58 -10.14 -58.73
N ARG A 203 -9.92 -10.24 -58.77
CA ARG A 203 -10.71 -11.49 -58.87
C ARG A 203 -10.84 -12.35 -57.60
N ARG A 204 -12.01 -12.23 -56.97
CA ARG A 204 -12.73 -13.38 -56.37
C ARG A 204 -13.17 -14.35 -57.48
N PRO A 205 -13.10 -15.67 -57.26
CA PRO A 205 -14.33 -16.48 -57.18
C PRO A 205 -14.26 -17.59 -56.09
N ARG A 206 -15.31 -17.74 -55.27
CA ARG A 206 -16.39 -18.77 -55.29
C ARG A 206 -15.99 -20.23 -54.93
N HIS A 207 -16.46 -20.62 -53.73
CA HIS A 207 -17.13 -21.87 -53.28
C HIS A 207 -16.47 -23.27 -53.30
N LEU A 208 -16.65 -23.93 -52.14
CA LEU A 208 -16.97 -25.34 -51.80
C LEU A 208 -16.22 -26.49 -52.52
N HIS A 209 -15.53 -27.32 -51.71
CA HIS A 209 -16.13 -28.52 -51.10
C HIS A 209 -15.53 -28.75 -49.71
#